data_AF-X1NU38-F1
#
_entry.id   AF-X1NU38-F1
#
_cell.length_a   1.000
_cell.length_b   1.000
_cell.length_c   1.000
_cell.angle_alpha   90.00
_cell.angle_beta   90.00
_cell.angle_gamma   90.00
#
_symmetry.space_group_name_H-M   'P 1'
#
loop_
_entity.id
_entity.type
_entity.pdbx_description
1 polymer ?
#
loop_
_entity_poly.entity_id
_entity_poly.type
_entity_poly.pdbx_seq_one_letter_code
_entity_poly.pdbx_strand_id
1 'polypeptide(L)'
;MSILKKDICIFSPSFPSHQRITIGGYLVVDQKPLNLSEYSCCNPTQVENSFIPFLLKKQTGFPVGQIDLKDVAKGQKTILSKINELYQKGNKIIVIDSTNEEHLKDIFGGSLKFDGSVLFSGSAALANHFPNIYNKNEDLKINIGNNKGP
;
A
#
# COMPACT_ATOMS: atom_id res chain seq x y z
N MET A 1 -4.72 -10.04 -10.46
CA MET A 1 -5.37 -11.14 -9.73
C MET A 1 -5.69 -12.37 -10.59
N SER A 2 -6.29 -12.24 -11.78
CA SER A 2 -6.75 -13.39 -12.59
C SER A 2 -5.63 -14.31 -13.07
N ILE A 3 -4.55 -13.76 -13.65
CA ILE A 3 -3.41 -14.55 -14.16
C ILE A 3 -2.65 -15.23 -13.00
N LEU A 4 -2.34 -14.47 -11.96
CA LEU A 4 -1.60 -14.96 -10.78
C LEU A 4 -2.45 -15.77 -9.81
N LYS A 5 -3.76 -15.93 -10.07
CA LYS A 5 -4.75 -16.63 -9.23
C LYS A 5 -4.65 -16.21 -7.76
N LYS A 6 -4.69 -14.89 -7.51
CA LYS A 6 -4.67 -14.30 -6.15
C LYS A 6 -6.05 -13.83 -5.73
N ASP A 7 -6.42 -14.10 -4.49
CA ASP A 7 -7.76 -13.83 -3.95
C ASP A 7 -7.97 -12.34 -3.70
N ILE A 8 -6.96 -11.67 -3.14
CA ILE A 8 -6.94 -10.25 -2.84
C ILE A 8 -5.60 -9.61 -3.21
N CYS A 9 -5.63 -8.29 -3.43
CA CYS A 9 -4.45 -7.44 -3.48
C CYS A 9 -4.43 -6.48 -2.30
N ILE A 10 -3.31 -6.47 -1.57
CA ILE A 10 -3.03 -5.48 -0.53
C ILE A 10 -2.26 -4.34 -1.18
N PHE A 11 -2.86 -3.16 -1.18
CA PHE A 11 -2.32 -1.96 -1.81
C PHE A 11 -1.93 -0.92 -0.74
N SER A 12 -0.63 -0.70 -0.55
CA SER A 12 -0.12 0.35 0.35
C SER A 12 1.06 1.09 -0.31
N PRO A 13 0.81 2.26 -0.94
CA PRO A 13 1.79 2.95 -1.77
C PRO A 13 2.75 3.87 -0.97
N SER A 14 2.59 3.98 0.34
CA SER A 14 3.38 4.88 1.17
C SER A 14 4.87 4.55 1.13
N PHE A 15 5.71 5.58 1.24
CA PHE A 15 7.15 5.49 1.45
C PHE A 15 7.55 6.57 2.47
N PRO A 16 7.35 6.30 3.79
CA PRO A 16 7.49 7.32 4.82
C PRO A 16 8.85 8.03 4.84
N SER A 17 9.95 7.30 4.62
CA SER A 17 11.30 7.88 4.55
C SER A 17 11.51 8.85 3.38
N HIS A 18 10.61 8.82 2.38
CA HIS A 18 10.59 9.72 1.23
C HIS A 18 9.38 10.66 1.28
N GLN A 19 8.84 10.93 2.48
CA GLN A 19 7.75 11.88 2.71
C GLN A 19 6.45 11.56 1.93
N ARG A 20 6.24 10.27 1.63
CA ARG A 20 5.04 9.76 0.96
C ARG A 20 4.24 8.93 1.95
N ILE A 21 3.04 9.36 2.30
CA ILE A 21 2.17 8.68 3.27
C ILE A 21 0.75 8.57 2.74
N THR A 22 -0.01 7.62 3.24
CA THR A 22 -1.43 7.43 2.89
C THR A 22 -2.28 7.64 4.12
N ILE A 23 -3.24 8.58 4.06
CA ILE A 23 -4.18 8.89 5.13
C ILE A 23 -5.57 9.09 4.53
N GLY A 24 -6.58 8.40 5.07
CA GLY A 24 -7.94 8.47 4.57
C GLY A 24 -8.06 7.99 3.12
N GLY A 25 -7.12 7.16 2.63
CA GLY A 25 -7.07 6.72 1.24
C GLY A 25 -6.50 7.77 0.28
N TYR A 26 -6.00 8.90 0.79
CA TYR A 26 -5.30 9.92 0.01
C TYR A 26 -3.79 9.71 0.08
N LEU A 27 -3.11 9.76 -1.07
CA LEU A 27 -1.66 9.86 -1.08
C LEU A 27 -1.24 11.31 -0.81
N VAL A 28 -0.41 11.48 0.20
CA VAL A 28 0.20 12.75 0.61
C VAL A 28 1.69 12.66 0.33
N VAL A 29 2.23 13.67 -0.36
CA VAL A 29 3.63 13.81 -0.73
C VAL A 29 4.11 15.18 -0.23
N ASP A 30 5.20 15.20 0.54
CA ASP A 30 5.77 16.43 1.13
C ASP A 30 4.70 17.27 1.86
N GLN A 31 3.89 16.60 2.67
CA GLN A 31 2.81 17.19 3.47
C GLN A 31 1.66 17.81 2.65
N LYS A 32 1.63 17.59 1.34
CA LYS A 32 0.56 18.04 0.44
C LYS A 32 -0.13 16.82 -0.19
N PRO A 33 -1.44 16.84 -0.43
CA PRO A 33 -2.07 15.87 -1.32
C PRO A 33 -1.33 15.78 -2.66
N LEU A 34 -1.21 14.59 -3.25
CA LEU A 34 -0.48 14.36 -4.50
C LEU A 34 -0.83 15.37 -5.61
N ASN A 35 -2.10 15.70 -5.78
CA ASN A 35 -2.59 16.65 -6.78
C ASN A 35 -2.10 18.11 -6.56
N LEU A 36 -1.57 18.43 -5.37
CA LEU A 36 -0.98 19.74 -5.02
C LEU A 36 0.55 19.68 -4.90
N SER A 37 1.16 18.52 -5.20
CA SER A 37 2.61 18.32 -5.21
C SER A 37 3.21 18.65 -6.58
N GLU A 38 4.54 18.67 -6.65
CA GLU A 38 5.27 18.82 -7.92
C GLU A 38 5.06 17.65 -8.89
N TYR A 39 4.54 16.52 -8.40
CA TYR A 39 4.18 15.34 -9.19
C TYR A 39 2.79 15.42 -9.81
N SER A 40 2.07 16.52 -9.59
CA SER A 40 0.76 16.71 -10.22
C SER A 40 0.93 16.79 -11.74
N CYS A 41 0.27 15.89 -12.47
CA CYS A 41 0.13 16.05 -13.92
C CYS A 41 -0.71 17.31 -14.20
N CYS A 42 -0.51 17.91 -15.39
CA CYS A 42 -0.93 19.25 -15.83
C CYS A 42 -2.43 19.61 -15.76
N ASN A 43 -3.26 18.90 -14.99
CA ASN A 43 -4.63 19.30 -14.70
C ASN A 43 -4.89 19.41 -13.17
N PRO A 44 -4.40 20.48 -12.52
CA PRO A 44 -4.52 20.71 -11.07
C PRO A 44 -5.98 20.86 -10.59
N THR A 45 -6.96 20.90 -11.49
CA THR A 45 -8.39 21.03 -11.18
C THR A 45 -9.05 19.73 -10.71
N GLN A 46 -8.40 18.58 -10.89
CA GLN A 46 -8.93 17.29 -10.45
C GLN A 46 -8.46 16.94 -9.04
N VAL A 47 -9.15 17.48 -8.03
CA VAL A 47 -8.94 17.19 -6.59
C VAL A 47 -8.96 15.67 -6.29
N GLU A 48 -9.69 14.90 -7.10
CA GLU A 48 -9.82 13.45 -6.98
C GLU A 48 -8.54 12.66 -7.30
N ASN A 49 -7.53 13.30 -7.91
CA ASN A 49 -6.28 12.64 -8.33
C ASN A 49 -5.36 12.23 -7.16
N SER A 50 -5.70 12.58 -5.93
CA SER A 50 -5.01 12.11 -4.73
C SER A 50 -5.72 10.92 -4.06
N PHE A 51 -7.02 10.70 -4.34
CA PHE A 51 -7.82 9.69 -3.67
C PHE A 51 -7.69 8.33 -4.36
N ILE A 52 -6.90 7.44 -3.77
CA ILE A 52 -6.50 6.16 -4.34
C ILE A 52 -7.70 5.25 -4.67
N PRO A 53 -8.69 5.04 -3.77
CA PRO A 53 -9.81 4.17 -4.07
C PRO A 53 -10.62 4.59 -5.30
N PHE A 54 -10.74 5.90 -5.54
CA PHE A 54 -11.44 6.41 -6.72
C PHE A 54 -10.65 6.19 -8.01
N LEU A 55 -9.33 6.45 -7.99
CA LEU A 55 -8.46 6.18 -9.12
C LEU A 55 -8.47 4.70 -9.50
N LEU A 56 -8.35 3.81 -8.51
CA LEU A 56 -8.42 2.37 -8.75
C LEU A 56 -9.77 1.97 -9.36
N LYS A 57 -10.90 2.46 -8.82
CA LYS A 57 -12.24 2.18 -9.40
C LYS A 57 -12.38 2.63 -10.86
N LYS A 58 -11.70 3.72 -11.27
CA LYS A 58 -11.66 4.18 -12.66
C LYS A 58 -10.80 3.29 -13.56
N GLN A 59 -9.74 2.70 -13.02
CA GLN A 59 -8.74 1.96 -13.79
C GLN A 59 -8.94 0.45 -13.79
N THR A 60 -9.83 -0.08 -12.95
CA THR A 60 -10.11 -1.51 -12.86
C THR A 60 -11.55 -1.80 -12.44
N GLY A 61 -12.08 -2.93 -12.92
CA GLY A 61 -13.38 -3.48 -12.50
C GLY A 61 -13.35 -4.25 -11.17
N PHE A 62 -12.21 -4.33 -10.48
CA PHE A 62 -12.13 -5.01 -9.19
C PHE A 62 -12.74 -4.17 -8.05
N PRO A 63 -13.62 -4.72 -7.20
CA PRO A 63 -14.17 -3.98 -6.06
C PRO A 63 -13.07 -3.57 -5.07
N VAL A 64 -13.03 -2.28 -4.73
CA VAL A 64 -12.00 -1.67 -3.87
C VAL A 64 -12.55 -1.42 -2.48
N GLY A 65 -11.88 -1.97 -1.47
CA GLY A 65 -12.11 -1.74 -0.04
C GLY A 65 -10.98 -0.92 0.58
N GLN A 66 -11.19 -0.41 1.80
CA GLN A 66 -10.22 0.44 2.48
C GLN A 66 -10.10 0.08 3.96
N ILE A 67 -8.88 0.14 4.48
CA ILE A 67 -8.57 0.10 5.91
C ILE A 67 -7.85 1.40 6.23
N ASP A 68 -8.43 2.19 7.13
CA ASP A 68 -7.92 3.51 7.47
C ASP A 68 -6.92 3.47 8.63
N LEU A 69 -6.26 4.60 8.84
CA LEU A 69 -5.19 4.72 9.83
C LEU A 69 -5.63 4.34 11.26
N LYS A 70 -6.90 4.57 11.64
CA LYS A 70 -7.40 4.23 12.98
C LYS A 70 -7.39 2.72 13.23
N ASP A 71 -7.58 1.90 12.20
CA ASP A 71 -7.58 0.45 12.31
C ASP A 71 -6.16 -0.12 12.13
N VAL A 72 -5.35 0.52 11.29
CA VAL A 72 -3.91 0.20 11.14
C VAL A 72 -3.14 0.43 12.44
N ALA A 73 -3.41 1.54 13.14
CA ALA A 73 -2.76 1.88 14.41
C ALA A 73 -3.05 0.87 15.54
N LYS A 74 -4.05 -0.01 15.39
CA LYS A 74 -4.35 -1.10 16.34
C LYS A 74 -3.56 -2.38 16.03
N GLY A 75 -2.72 -2.36 14.99
CA GLY A 75 -1.78 -3.40 14.62
C GLY A 75 -2.35 -4.63 13.92
N GLN A 76 -1.49 -5.62 13.71
CA GLN A 76 -1.69 -6.77 12.82
C GLN A 76 -3.00 -7.54 13.01
N LYS A 77 -3.44 -7.75 14.26
CA LYS A 77 -4.67 -8.50 14.54
C LYS A 77 -5.90 -7.79 13.99
N THR A 78 -5.94 -6.47 14.15
CA THR A 78 -7.04 -5.64 13.64
C THR A 78 -6.99 -5.56 12.12
N ILE A 79 -5.79 -5.40 11.54
CA ILE A 79 -5.59 -5.41 10.08
C ILE A 79 -6.09 -6.72 9.47
N LEU A 80 -5.70 -7.88 10.02
CA LEU A 80 -6.19 -9.19 9.57
C LEU A 80 -7.71 -9.30 9.65
N SER A 81 -8.30 -8.89 10.78
CA SER A 81 -9.76 -8.90 10.96
C SER A 81 -10.46 -8.05 9.89
N LYS A 82 -9.92 -6.86 9.59
CA LYS A 82 -10.45 -5.99 8.54
C LYS A 82 -10.27 -6.54 7.13
N ILE A 83 -9.15 -7.20 6.85
CA ILE A 83 -8.91 -7.89 5.58
C ILE A 83 -9.98 -8.98 5.38
N ASN A 84 -10.24 -9.81 6.40
CA ASN A 84 -11.28 -10.84 6.35
C ASN A 84 -12.67 -10.26 6.13
N GLU A 85 -13.02 -9.18 6.84
CA GLU A 85 -14.30 -8.48 6.68
C GLU A 85 -14.50 -7.99 5.24
N LEU A 86 -13.50 -7.33 4.66
CA LEU A 86 -13.56 -6.79 3.30
C LEU A 86 -13.57 -7.91 2.24
N TYR A 87 -12.80 -8.98 2.46
CA TYR A 87 -12.82 -10.14 1.58
C TYR A 87 -14.20 -10.79 1.53
N GLN A 88 -14.85 -10.98 2.68
CA GLN A 88 -16.23 -11.52 2.75
C GLN A 88 -17.25 -10.62 2.06
N LYS A 89 -17.03 -9.29 2.05
CA LYS A 89 -17.83 -8.32 1.30
C LYS A 89 -17.55 -8.32 -0.21
N GLY A 90 -16.63 -9.16 -0.69
CA GLY A 90 -16.28 -9.30 -2.10
C GLY A 90 -15.21 -8.30 -2.59
N ASN A 91 -14.57 -7.55 -1.69
CA ASN A 91 -13.47 -6.66 -2.08
C ASN A 91 -12.26 -7.47 -2.58
N LYS A 92 -11.67 -7.01 -3.68
CA LYS A 92 -10.53 -7.64 -4.34
C LYS A 92 -9.25 -6.82 -4.24
N ILE A 93 -9.36 -5.51 -4.13
CA ILE A 93 -8.23 -4.64 -3.80
C ILE A 93 -8.53 -3.97 -2.46
N ILE A 94 -7.58 -4.03 -1.54
CA ILE A 94 -7.70 -3.43 -0.22
C ILE A 94 -6.62 -2.34 -0.12
N VAL A 95 -7.05 -1.09 -0.14
CA VAL A 95 -6.17 0.07 0.09
C VAL A 95 -5.96 0.21 1.59
N ILE A 96 -4.72 0.22 2.05
CA ILE A 96 -4.41 0.33 3.47
C ILE A 96 -3.51 1.54 3.73
N ASP A 97 -4.00 2.45 4.57
CA ASP A 97 -3.30 3.64 5.01
C ASP A 97 -2.00 3.28 5.76
N SER A 98 -0.97 4.11 5.63
CA SER A 98 0.28 3.96 6.37
C SER A 98 1.05 5.28 6.37
N THR A 99 1.66 5.61 7.52
CA THR A 99 2.34 6.89 7.73
C THR A 99 3.76 6.74 8.28
N ASN A 100 4.12 5.53 8.69
CA ASN A 100 5.42 5.18 9.22
C ASN A 100 5.77 3.72 8.87
N GLU A 101 7.01 3.32 9.13
CA GLU A 101 7.50 1.97 8.81
C GLU A 101 6.85 0.88 9.66
N GLU A 102 6.42 1.19 10.89
CA GLU A 102 5.73 0.25 11.76
C GLU A 102 4.37 -0.16 11.17
N HIS A 103 3.62 0.78 10.60
CA HIS A 103 2.39 0.50 9.88
C HIS A 103 2.63 -0.45 8.71
N LEU A 104 3.69 -0.24 7.91
CA LEU A 104 4.02 -1.12 6.78
C LEU A 104 4.40 -2.53 7.24
N LYS A 105 5.18 -2.65 8.32
CA LYS A 105 5.50 -3.93 8.96
C LYS A 105 4.23 -4.66 9.41
N ASP A 106 3.31 -3.94 10.03
CA ASP A 106 2.07 -4.53 10.54
C ASP A 106 1.08 -4.87 9.43
N ILE A 107 1.02 -4.07 8.38
CA ILE A 107 0.26 -4.39 7.16
C ILE A 107 0.78 -5.70 6.58
N PHE A 108 2.09 -5.82 6.40
CA PHE A 108 2.70 -7.00 5.83
C PHE A 108 2.46 -8.23 6.71
N GLY A 109 2.77 -8.14 8.01
CA GLY A 109 2.61 -9.24 8.97
C GLY A 109 1.16 -9.65 9.24
N GLY A 110 0.22 -8.69 9.22
CA GLY A 110 -1.22 -8.97 9.30
C GLY A 110 -1.74 -9.65 8.04
N SER A 111 -1.31 -9.19 6.86
CA SER A 111 -1.73 -9.75 5.57
C SER A 111 -1.23 -11.17 5.34
N LEU A 112 -0.04 -11.52 5.83
CA LEU A 112 0.47 -12.90 5.74
C LEU A 112 -0.34 -13.93 6.52
N LYS A 113 -1.13 -13.49 7.51
CA LYS A 113 -1.99 -14.38 8.32
C LYS A 113 -3.37 -14.58 7.69
N PHE A 114 -3.63 -13.98 6.54
CA PHE A 114 -4.84 -14.23 5.77
C PHE A 114 -4.79 -15.65 5.19
N ASP A 115 -5.84 -16.43 5.37
CA ASP A 115 -5.88 -17.83 4.92
C ASP A 115 -5.90 -17.96 3.38
N GLY A 116 -6.33 -16.91 2.69
CA GLY A 116 -6.32 -16.84 1.23
C GLY A 116 -5.00 -16.33 0.64
N SER A 117 -4.95 -16.29 -0.68
CA SER A 117 -3.76 -15.91 -1.42
C SER A 117 -3.68 -14.38 -1.63
N VAL A 118 -2.58 -13.79 -1.17
CA VAL A 118 -2.33 -12.34 -1.26
C VAL A 118 -1.41 -11.98 -2.43
N LEU A 119 -1.74 -10.90 -3.13
CA LEU A 119 -0.83 -10.12 -3.96
C LEU A 119 -0.47 -8.81 -3.25
N PHE A 120 0.82 -8.59 -2.97
CA PHE A 120 1.27 -7.30 -2.44
C PHE A 120 1.54 -6.32 -3.58
N SER A 121 1.07 -5.09 -3.42
CA SER A 121 1.33 -3.97 -4.33
C SER A 121 1.56 -2.71 -3.50
N GLY A 122 2.67 -2.02 -3.76
CA GLY A 122 3.07 -0.88 -2.94
C GLY A 122 4.44 -0.36 -3.38
N SER A 123 5.00 0.54 -2.59
CA SER A 123 6.35 1.05 -2.80
C SER A 123 7.42 0.04 -2.33
N ALA A 124 8.70 0.39 -2.52
CA ALA A 124 9.82 -0.36 -1.95
C ALA A 124 9.74 -0.50 -0.42
N ALA A 125 9.11 0.45 0.29
CA ALA A 125 8.99 0.39 1.74
C ALA A 125 8.15 -0.81 2.19
N LEU A 126 7.05 -1.13 1.49
CA LEU A 126 6.26 -2.34 1.79
C LEU A 126 7.07 -3.61 1.50
N ALA A 127 7.87 -3.61 0.42
CA ALA A 127 8.70 -4.74 0.04
C ALA A 127 9.85 -5.01 1.03
N ASN A 128 10.35 -4.00 1.74
CA ASN A 128 11.39 -4.16 2.76
C ASN A 128 10.97 -5.06 3.93
N HIS A 129 9.66 -5.24 4.13
CA HIS A 129 9.11 -6.12 5.17
C HIS A 129 8.84 -7.54 4.67
N PHE A 130 9.19 -7.84 3.42
CA PHE A 130 9.14 -9.20 2.90
C PHE A 130 10.14 -10.06 3.72
N PRO A 131 9.70 -11.14 4.37
CA PRO A 131 10.58 -11.99 5.14
C PRO A 131 11.68 -12.50 4.19
N ASN A 132 12.91 -12.57 4.69
CA ASN A 132 14.03 -13.20 4.02
C ASN A 132 13.73 -14.70 3.82
N ILE A 133 12.88 -15.03 2.85
CA ILE A 133 12.66 -16.39 2.35
C ILE A 133 13.91 -16.84 1.56
N TYR A 134 14.81 -15.91 1.24
CA TYR A 134 16.12 -16.17 0.68
C TYR A 134 17.21 -15.72 1.65
N ASN A 135 17.76 -16.65 2.41
CA ASN A 135 19.12 -16.51 2.92
C ASN A 135 19.88 -17.82 2.71
N LYS A 136 20.51 -17.94 1.54
CA LYS A 136 21.94 -18.32 1.46
C LYS A 136 22.53 -18.00 0.09
N ASN A 137 23.58 -17.18 0.13
CA ASN A 137 24.63 -16.96 -0.86
C ASN A 137 24.29 -16.06 -2.05
N GLU A 138 24.31 -14.75 -1.81
CA GLU A 138 25.18 -13.83 -2.55
C GLU A 138 25.25 -12.51 -1.79
N ASP A 139 26.47 -12.06 -1.49
CA ASP A 139 26.72 -10.72 -0.98
C ASP A 139 26.33 -9.70 -2.06
N LEU A 140 25.04 -9.35 -2.10
CA LEU A 140 24.57 -8.24 -2.90
C LEU A 140 25.06 -6.95 -2.24
N LYS A 141 26.28 -6.55 -2.59
CA LYS A 141 26.76 -5.17 -2.42
C LYS A 141 25.94 -4.27 -3.33
N ILE A 142 24.72 -3.97 -2.93
CA ILE A 142 23.92 -2.93 -3.58
C ILE A 142 24.49 -1.61 -3.09
N ASN A 143 25.28 -0.97 -3.93
CA ASN A 143 25.70 0.40 -3.71
C ASN A 143 24.47 1.28 -3.95
N ILE A 144 23.70 1.55 -2.89
CA ILE A 144 22.57 2.47 -2.94
C ILE A 144 23.19 3.88 -3.04
N GLY A 145 23.52 4.29 -4.25
CA GLY A 145 23.72 5.70 -4.55
C GLY A 145 22.46 6.45 -4.13
N ASN A 146 22.65 7.64 -3.57
CA ASN A 146 21.56 8.54 -3.19
C ASN A 146 20.67 8.83 -4.41
N ASN A 147 19.69 7.97 -4.65
CA ASN A 147 18.60 8.26 -5.54
C ASN A 147 17.73 9.27 -4.82
N LYS A 148 17.96 10.55 -5.14
CA LYS A 148 16.83 11.46 -5.20
C LYS A 148 15.95 10.91 -6.31
N GLY A 149 15.01 10.03 -5.94
CA GLY A 149 13.92 9.67 -6.83
C GLY A 149 13.28 10.94 -7.36
N PRO A 150 12.56 10.88 -8.50
CA PRO A 150 11.79 12.02 -8.94
C PRO A 150 11.00 12.53 -7.76
#